data_AF-A0A665UJ13-F1
#
_entry.id   AF-A0A665UJ13-F1
#
_cell.length_a   1.000
_cell.length_b   1.000
_cell.length_c   1.000
_cell.angle_alpha   90.00
_cell.angle_beta   90.00
_cell.angle_gamma   90.00
#
_symmetry.space_group_name_H-M   'P 1'
#
loop_
_entity.id
_entity.type
_entity.pdbx_description
1 polymer ?
#
loop_
_entity_poly.entity_id
_entity_poly.type
_entity_poly.pdbx_seq_one_letter_code
_entity_poly.pdbx_strand_id
1 'polypeptide(L)'
;FYLFSIVLFFWLLLCVSAVFGTELTFELPDNEKQCFYEELEKDVKFDIDFQVIAGGNYDVDCFVTDPQNNVLYNEKKKQYDSFSHTTAMSGVYQVCFSNEFSSFTHKMVYLEFRHGDEEPLMPSMSSSTALTQVRPKESLFRINFKEQHIKTVSAAEEAYATKRIKVDQPVVEMDGDEMTRIIWQFIKEKLILSNVDVELKYFDLGLPYRDQTDDQVTIDSALATKKYNVAVKCATITPDEARVEEFKLKKMWKSPNGTIRNILGGTVFREPILCKNIPRLVPGWTQPITIGRHAFGDQYRATDFVIDQPGKFKIVFTPADGSNEKQWEVYDFPAGGCGMGMYNTDESIDGFAHSCFQYAIQKKWPLYMSTKNTILKAYDGRFKDIFQEIFEQKYKPEFDKLKIWYEHRLIDDMVAQVLKSSGGFVWACKNYDGDVQSDILAQGFGSLGLMTSVLVCPDGKTIEAEAAHGTVTRHYREHQRGKPTSTNPIASIFAWTRGLEHRGNLDGNSDLIKFSQTLEKVCVETVENGVMTKDLAGCIHGLANCKLNEHYVNTSDFLDAIKTNLDKALGK
;
A
#
# COMPACT_ATOMS: atom_id res chain seq x y z
N PHE A 1 -56.44 -28.36 -35.65
CA PHE A 1 -55.61 -27.92 -34.50
C PHE A 1 -54.17 -28.43 -34.56
N TYR A 2 -53.89 -29.70 -34.88
CA TYR A 2 -52.51 -30.20 -34.93
C TYR A 2 -51.69 -29.81 -36.18
N LEU A 3 -52.34 -29.57 -37.34
CA LEU A 3 -51.61 -29.13 -38.56
C LEU A 3 -51.21 -27.64 -38.53
N PHE A 4 -51.91 -26.81 -37.75
CA PHE A 4 -51.66 -25.36 -37.71
C PHE A 4 -50.47 -25.00 -36.81
N SER A 5 -50.23 -25.77 -35.73
CA SER A 5 -49.06 -25.59 -34.86
C SER A 5 -47.74 -26.02 -35.52
N ILE A 6 -47.76 -27.01 -36.42
CA ILE A 6 -46.53 -27.49 -37.07
C ILE A 6 -46.06 -26.49 -38.15
N VAL A 7 -47.00 -25.87 -38.87
CA VAL A 7 -46.68 -24.83 -39.87
C VAL A 7 -46.19 -23.55 -39.19
N LEU A 8 -46.76 -23.16 -38.04
CA LEU A 8 -46.31 -22.00 -37.29
C LEU A 8 -44.90 -22.20 -36.67
N PHE A 9 -44.59 -23.43 -36.24
CA PHE A 9 -43.27 -23.77 -35.70
C PHE A 9 -42.18 -23.82 -36.80
N PHE A 10 -42.52 -24.28 -38.01
CA PHE A 10 -41.61 -24.24 -39.15
C PHE A 10 -41.41 -22.83 -39.73
N TRP A 11 -42.39 -21.93 -39.59
CA TRP A 11 -42.23 -20.52 -39.97
C TRP A 11 -41.41 -19.72 -38.96
N LEU A 12 -41.52 -20.02 -37.66
CA LEU A 12 -40.64 -19.41 -36.64
C LEU A 12 -39.18 -19.87 -36.72
N LEU A 13 -38.91 -21.06 -37.28
CA LEU A 13 -37.56 -21.58 -37.50
C LEU A 13 -36.88 -21.04 -38.76
N LEU A 14 -37.61 -20.35 -39.65
CA LEU A 14 -37.09 -19.75 -40.88
C LEU A 14 -36.71 -18.27 -40.74
N CYS A 15 -36.99 -17.64 -39.59
CA CYS A 15 -36.57 -16.27 -39.26
C CYS A 15 -35.60 -16.24 -38.08
N VAL A 16 -34.60 -17.11 -38.07
CA VAL A 16 -33.42 -16.94 -37.22
C VAL A 16 -32.31 -16.43 -38.12
N SER A 17 -32.20 -15.10 -38.25
CA SER A 17 -30.98 -14.49 -38.76
C SER A 17 -29.88 -14.79 -37.73
N ALA A 18 -28.83 -15.48 -38.18
CA ALA A 18 -27.67 -15.73 -37.35
C ALA A 18 -26.87 -14.42 -37.24
N VAL A 19 -26.95 -13.77 -36.08
CA VAL A 19 -26.06 -12.67 -35.72
C VAL A 19 -24.75 -13.29 -35.25
N PHE A 20 -23.65 -12.95 -35.94
CA PHE A 20 -22.31 -13.35 -35.53
C PHE A 20 -21.66 -12.16 -34.83
N GLY A 21 -21.20 -12.37 -33.61
CA GLY A 21 -20.55 -11.34 -32.81
C GLY A 21 -19.44 -11.93 -31.96
N THR A 22 -18.30 -11.24 -31.90
CA THR A 22 -17.19 -11.62 -31.04
C THR A 22 -16.93 -10.53 -30.00
N GLU A 23 -16.95 -10.91 -28.73
CA GLU A 23 -16.61 -10.07 -27.58
C GLU A 23 -15.22 -10.45 -27.07
N LEU A 24 -14.37 -9.46 -26.80
CA LEU A 24 -13.01 -9.65 -26.31
C LEU A 24 -12.62 -8.52 -25.35
N THR A 25 -12.02 -8.90 -24.21
CA THR A 25 -11.30 -7.97 -23.35
C THR A 25 -9.81 -8.28 -23.46
N PHE A 26 -8.99 -7.30 -23.80
CA PHE A 26 -7.55 -7.48 -23.99
C PHE A 26 -6.73 -6.40 -23.27
N GLU A 27 -5.49 -6.74 -22.93
CA GLU A 27 -4.50 -5.80 -22.41
C GLU A 27 -3.74 -5.17 -23.57
N LEU A 28 -3.71 -3.84 -23.60
CA LEU A 28 -2.95 -3.00 -24.52
C LEU A 28 -1.81 -2.31 -23.75
N PRO A 29 -0.57 -2.83 -23.84
CA PRO A 29 0.58 -2.29 -23.12
C PRO A 29 0.90 -0.82 -23.47
N ASP A 30 1.71 -0.16 -22.65
CA ASP A 30 2.24 1.16 -22.99
C ASP A 30 3.16 1.08 -24.21
N ASN A 31 3.14 2.13 -25.02
CA ASN A 31 3.89 2.21 -26.27
C ASN A 31 3.59 1.09 -27.30
N GLU A 32 2.44 0.41 -27.18
CA GLU A 32 2.06 -0.70 -28.06
C GLU A 32 0.78 -0.43 -28.85
N LYS A 33 0.61 -1.25 -29.90
CA LYS A 33 -0.54 -1.25 -30.79
C LYS A 33 -0.94 -2.69 -31.11
N GLN A 34 -2.23 -2.99 -30.99
CA GLN A 34 -2.78 -4.31 -31.27
C GLN A 34 -3.90 -4.21 -32.29
N CYS A 35 -4.02 -5.24 -33.15
CA CYS A 35 -4.96 -5.27 -34.26
C CYS A 35 -5.68 -6.62 -34.33
N PHE A 36 -6.97 -6.55 -34.67
CA PHE A 36 -7.87 -7.68 -34.85
C PHE A 36 -8.42 -7.68 -36.27
N TYR A 37 -8.72 -8.86 -36.79
CA TYR A 37 -9.03 -9.08 -38.20
C TYR A 37 -10.27 -9.96 -38.33
N GLU A 38 -11.22 -9.55 -39.17
CA GLU A 38 -12.44 -10.30 -39.45
C GLU A 38 -12.68 -10.39 -40.97
N GLU A 39 -13.04 -11.57 -41.48
CA GLU A 39 -13.31 -11.77 -42.91
C GLU A 39 -14.80 -11.61 -43.18
N LEU A 40 -15.17 -10.58 -43.95
CA LEU A 40 -16.57 -10.22 -44.20
C LEU A 40 -16.91 -10.36 -45.69
N GLU A 41 -18.15 -10.76 -45.99
CA GLU A 41 -18.68 -10.74 -47.35
C GLU A 41 -19.08 -9.32 -47.78
N LYS A 42 -19.36 -9.14 -49.07
CA LYS A 42 -19.78 -7.84 -49.63
C LYS A 42 -21.24 -7.57 -49.24
N ASP A 43 -21.58 -6.30 -49.02
CA ASP A 43 -22.92 -5.82 -48.70
C ASP A 43 -23.43 -6.29 -47.31
N VAL A 44 -22.50 -6.60 -46.39
CA VAL A 44 -22.77 -6.97 -44.99
C VAL A 44 -22.59 -5.75 -44.09
N LYS A 45 -23.55 -5.49 -43.20
CA LYS A 45 -23.38 -4.49 -42.15
C LYS A 45 -22.58 -5.06 -40.98
N PHE A 46 -21.63 -4.29 -40.46
CA PHE A 46 -20.95 -4.57 -39.20
C PHE A 46 -20.94 -3.36 -38.26
N ASP A 47 -20.86 -3.65 -36.97
CA ASP A 47 -20.85 -2.70 -35.85
C ASP A 47 -19.67 -3.05 -34.92
N ILE A 48 -18.90 -2.04 -34.50
CA ILE A 48 -17.78 -2.14 -33.56
C ILE A 48 -18.10 -1.26 -32.37
N ASP A 49 -18.15 -1.85 -31.18
CA ASP A 49 -18.28 -1.15 -29.89
C ASP A 49 -16.99 -1.38 -29.09
N PHE A 50 -16.40 -0.33 -28.52
CA PHE A 50 -15.26 -0.49 -27.62
C PHE A 50 -15.33 0.42 -26.39
N GLN A 51 -14.70 -0.02 -25.30
CA GLN A 51 -14.56 0.74 -24.08
C GLN A 51 -13.24 0.42 -23.37
N VAL A 52 -12.52 1.45 -22.94
CA VAL A 52 -11.37 1.30 -22.03
C VAL A 52 -11.91 1.11 -20.62
N ILE A 53 -11.76 -0.09 -20.07
CA ILE A 53 -12.35 -0.48 -18.79
C ILE A 53 -11.40 -0.24 -17.61
N ALA A 54 -10.09 -0.18 -17.84
CA ALA A 54 -9.08 0.14 -16.82
C ALA A 54 -7.78 0.67 -17.44
N GLY A 55 -6.99 1.42 -16.67
CA GLY A 55 -5.62 1.85 -17.03
C GLY A 55 -5.49 3.28 -17.58
N GLY A 56 -4.45 3.99 -17.13
CA GLY A 56 -4.11 5.35 -17.58
C GLY A 56 -5.26 6.37 -17.48
N ASN A 57 -5.37 7.26 -18.48
CA ASN A 57 -6.46 8.23 -18.63
C ASN A 57 -7.74 7.63 -19.25
N TYR A 58 -7.86 6.29 -19.28
CA TYR A 58 -8.95 5.58 -19.93
C TYR A 58 -9.12 5.87 -21.42
N ASP A 59 -8.11 6.36 -22.14
CA ASP A 59 -8.20 6.74 -23.56
C ASP A 59 -7.40 5.78 -24.49
N VAL A 60 -7.84 5.53 -25.73
CA VAL A 60 -7.08 4.81 -26.77
C VAL A 60 -7.27 5.47 -28.14
N ASP A 61 -6.30 5.30 -29.03
CA ASP A 61 -6.47 5.61 -30.45
C ASP A 61 -7.05 4.36 -31.13
N CYS A 62 -8.14 4.50 -31.89
CA CYS A 62 -8.82 3.39 -32.56
C CYS A 62 -8.99 3.71 -34.05
N PHE A 63 -8.64 2.77 -34.92
CA PHE A 63 -8.88 2.92 -36.35
C PHE A 63 -9.26 1.60 -37.02
N VAL A 64 -10.05 1.70 -38.09
CA VAL A 64 -10.60 0.57 -38.86
C VAL A 64 -10.25 0.75 -40.33
N THR A 65 -9.83 -0.32 -41.00
CA THR A 65 -9.52 -0.32 -42.44
C THR A 65 -10.24 -1.42 -43.21
N ASP A 66 -10.52 -1.14 -44.49
CA ASP A 66 -11.05 -2.10 -45.44
C ASP A 66 -9.96 -3.06 -45.99
N PRO A 67 -10.32 -4.07 -46.81
CA PRO A 67 -9.36 -5.01 -47.40
C PRO A 67 -8.30 -4.41 -48.33
N GLN A 68 -8.45 -3.14 -48.73
CA GLN A 68 -7.51 -2.37 -49.55
C GLN A 68 -6.68 -1.40 -48.71
N ASN A 69 -6.80 -1.45 -47.38
CA ASN A 69 -6.19 -0.55 -46.40
C ASN A 69 -6.70 0.90 -46.47
N ASN A 70 -7.90 1.14 -47.03
CA ASN A 70 -8.55 2.44 -46.88
C ASN A 70 -9.07 2.58 -45.45
N VAL A 71 -8.82 3.73 -44.84
CA VAL A 71 -9.27 4.03 -43.47
C VAL A 71 -10.76 4.36 -43.49
N LEU A 72 -11.54 3.59 -42.74
CA LEU A 72 -12.99 3.75 -42.58
C LEU A 72 -13.35 4.50 -41.30
N TYR A 73 -12.54 4.35 -40.25
CA TYR A 73 -12.70 5.00 -38.96
C TYR A 73 -11.31 5.30 -38.38
N ASN A 74 -11.13 6.45 -37.73
CA ASN A 74 -9.87 6.85 -37.11
C ASN A 74 -10.13 7.94 -36.08
N GLU A 75 -10.25 7.53 -34.82
CA GLU A 75 -10.46 8.41 -33.70
C GLU A 75 -9.32 8.29 -32.69
N LYS A 76 -8.98 9.40 -32.06
CA LYS A 76 -7.86 9.48 -31.12
C LYS A 76 -8.35 9.73 -29.70
N LYS A 77 -7.66 9.12 -28.73
CA LYS A 77 -7.86 9.28 -27.30
C LYS A 77 -9.33 9.15 -26.85
N LYS A 78 -10.02 8.12 -27.35
CA LYS A 78 -11.41 7.81 -26.97
C LYS A 78 -11.44 6.86 -25.79
N GLN A 79 -12.39 7.11 -24.88
CA GLN A 79 -12.64 6.21 -23.76
C GLN A 79 -13.64 5.11 -24.11
N TYR A 80 -14.59 5.44 -24.95
CA TYR A 80 -15.53 4.52 -25.58
C TYR A 80 -15.97 5.14 -26.91
N ASP A 81 -16.35 4.31 -27.87
CA ASP A 81 -17.03 4.75 -29.08
C ASP A 81 -17.72 3.56 -29.79
N SER A 82 -18.59 3.88 -30.73
CA SER A 82 -19.31 2.92 -31.57
C SER A 82 -19.18 3.30 -33.05
N PHE A 83 -18.87 2.33 -33.91
CA PHE A 83 -18.72 2.53 -35.36
C PHE A 83 -19.51 1.49 -36.16
N SER A 84 -20.30 1.95 -37.12
CA SER A 84 -21.12 1.09 -38.00
C SER A 84 -20.77 1.31 -39.47
N HIS A 85 -20.63 0.25 -40.25
CA HIS A 85 -20.36 0.35 -41.69
C HIS A 85 -20.97 -0.83 -42.48
N THR A 86 -21.24 -0.60 -43.77
CA THR A 86 -21.67 -1.66 -44.71
C THR A 86 -20.55 -1.94 -45.69
N THR A 87 -20.12 -3.20 -45.79
CA THR A 87 -18.95 -3.61 -46.57
C THR A 87 -19.15 -3.37 -48.08
N ALA A 88 -18.30 -2.55 -48.69
CA ALA A 88 -18.35 -2.31 -50.13
C ALA A 88 -17.80 -3.50 -50.96
N MET A 89 -17.03 -4.39 -50.33
CA MET A 89 -16.45 -5.57 -50.95
C MET A 89 -16.09 -6.63 -49.92
N SER A 90 -15.92 -7.87 -50.40
CA SER A 90 -15.53 -8.99 -49.55
C SER A 90 -14.03 -8.96 -49.25
N GLY A 91 -13.65 -9.35 -48.04
CA GLY A 91 -12.26 -9.49 -47.63
C GLY A 91 -12.06 -9.26 -46.14
N VAL A 92 -10.79 -9.14 -45.74
CA VAL A 92 -10.40 -8.97 -44.33
C VAL A 92 -10.48 -7.50 -43.94
N TYR A 93 -11.36 -7.19 -43.00
CA TYR A 93 -11.44 -5.90 -42.32
C TYR A 93 -10.58 -5.94 -41.06
N GLN A 94 -9.92 -4.84 -40.75
CA GLN A 94 -8.98 -4.74 -39.63
C GLN A 94 -9.40 -3.62 -38.69
N VAL A 95 -9.42 -3.90 -37.39
CA VAL A 95 -9.59 -2.91 -36.31
C VAL A 95 -8.35 -2.90 -35.45
N CYS A 96 -7.82 -1.72 -35.12
CA CYS A 96 -6.62 -1.59 -34.33
C CYS A 96 -6.79 -0.57 -33.21
N PHE A 97 -6.15 -0.86 -32.09
CA PHE A 97 -6.07 -0.01 -30.92
C PHE A 97 -4.60 0.33 -30.65
N SER A 98 -4.29 1.61 -30.51
CA SER A 98 -2.95 2.10 -30.19
C SER A 98 -2.94 2.82 -28.86
N ASN A 99 -1.94 2.47 -28.06
CA ASN A 99 -1.57 3.12 -26.82
C ASN A 99 -0.14 3.70 -26.92
N GLU A 100 0.34 3.94 -28.15
CA GLU A 100 1.69 4.47 -28.43
C GLU A 100 1.93 5.86 -27.81
N PHE A 101 0.86 6.60 -27.51
CA PHE A 101 0.94 7.90 -26.84
C PHE A 101 1.09 7.79 -25.31
N SER A 102 0.84 6.62 -24.72
CA SER A 102 1.05 6.35 -23.31
C SER A 102 2.43 5.72 -23.15
N SER A 103 3.31 6.41 -22.42
CA SER A 103 4.68 5.95 -22.15
C SER A 103 4.84 5.25 -20.79
N PHE A 104 3.74 5.10 -20.03
CA PHE A 104 3.80 4.66 -18.62
C PHE A 104 2.62 3.80 -18.15
N THR A 105 1.53 3.70 -18.92
CA THR A 105 0.31 3.00 -18.46
C THR A 105 -0.26 2.08 -19.55
N HIS A 106 -0.40 0.79 -19.22
CA HIS A 106 -1.18 -0.17 -19.99
C HIS A 106 -2.68 0.12 -19.85
N LYS A 107 -3.49 -0.46 -20.73
CA LYS A 107 -4.94 -0.28 -20.76
C LYS A 107 -5.64 -1.62 -20.96
N MET A 108 -6.75 -1.81 -20.26
CA MET A 108 -7.66 -2.92 -20.52
C MET A 108 -8.77 -2.39 -21.42
N VAL A 109 -8.92 -2.97 -22.61
CA VAL A 109 -9.92 -2.55 -23.60
C VAL A 109 -10.89 -3.69 -23.82
N TYR A 110 -12.18 -3.38 -23.65
CA TYR A 110 -13.29 -4.21 -24.12
C TYR A 110 -13.60 -3.84 -25.57
N LEU A 111 -13.71 -4.85 -26.42
CA LEU A 111 -14.07 -4.76 -27.84
C LEU A 111 -15.20 -5.74 -28.11
N GLU A 112 -16.20 -5.27 -28.85
CA GLU A 112 -17.27 -6.08 -29.39
C GLU A 112 -17.41 -5.78 -30.88
N PHE A 113 -17.33 -6.82 -31.71
CA PHE A 113 -17.48 -6.73 -33.17
C PHE A 113 -18.68 -7.58 -33.58
N ARG A 114 -19.74 -6.96 -34.10
CA ARG A 114 -20.96 -7.62 -34.59
C ARG A 114 -21.09 -7.47 -36.10
N HIS A 115 -21.56 -8.48 -36.81
CA HIS A 115 -21.90 -8.37 -38.23
C HIS A 115 -23.08 -9.27 -38.64
N GLY A 116 -23.85 -8.81 -39.63
CA GLY A 116 -25.09 -9.45 -40.09
C GLY A 116 -26.33 -8.56 -39.92
N ASP A 117 -27.47 -8.98 -40.49
CA ASP A 117 -28.70 -8.20 -40.46
C ASP A 117 -29.47 -8.39 -39.14
N GLU A 118 -29.52 -7.33 -38.32
CA GLU A 118 -30.52 -7.18 -37.25
C GLU A 118 -31.83 -6.64 -37.84
N GLU A 119 -32.91 -7.43 -37.77
CA GLU A 119 -34.26 -6.85 -37.76
C GLU A 119 -34.57 -6.38 -36.33
N PRO A 120 -34.88 -5.09 -36.10
CA PRO A 120 -35.23 -4.64 -34.77
C PRO A 120 -36.56 -5.28 -34.35
N LEU A 121 -36.52 -6.03 -33.26
CA LEU A 121 -37.71 -6.43 -32.52
C LEU A 121 -38.33 -5.18 -31.89
N MET A 122 -39.18 -4.48 -32.66
CA MET A 122 -40.14 -3.40 -32.32
C MET A 122 -39.82 -2.01 -32.93
N PRO A 123 -40.80 -1.35 -33.59
CA PRO A 123 -40.65 0.02 -34.09
C PRO A 123 -41.09 1.08 -33.05
N SER A 124 -40.26 2.11 -32.94
CA SER A 124 -40.46 3.41 -32.27
C SER A 124 -40.20 3.48 -30.75
N MET A 125 -39.11 4.16 -30.39
CA MET A 125 -39.08 5.27 -29.42
C MET A 125 -37.74 6.00 -29.51
N SER A 126 -37.82 7.32 -29.59
CA SER A 126 -36.70 8.26 -29.66
C SER A 126 -35.99 8.43 -28.31
N SER A 127 -34.67 8.56 -28.38
CA SER A 127 -33.75 9.27 -27.46
C SER A 127 -33.93 9.13 -25.94
N SER A 128 -32.81 8.75 -25.31
CA SER A 128 -32.35 9.05 -23.95
C SER A 128 -32.95 8.28 -22.76
N THR A 129 -32.03 7.86 -21.89
CA THR A 129 -32.14 7.41 -20.48
C THR A 129 -32.62 5.98 -20.15
N ALA A 130 -31.68 5.17 -19.63
CA ALA A 130 -31.72 4.29 -18.44
C ALA A 130 -30.95 2.97 -18.70
N LEU A 131 -29.72 2.79 -18.20
CA LEU A 131 -29.35 2.16 -16.91
C LEU A 131 -29.96 0.75 -16.70
N THR A 132 -29.16 -0.32 -16.77
CA THR A 132 -28.77 -1.19 -15.63
C THR A 132 -28.25 -2.59 -16.04
N GLN A 133 -27.30 -3.09 -15.23
CA GLN A 133 -26.89 -4.50 -15.01
C GLN A 133 -26.09 -5.22 -16.12
N VAL A 134 -24.76 -5.16 -16.02
CA VAL A 134 -23.90 -6.25 -16.49
C VAL A 134 -23.78 -7.27 -15.36
N ARG A 135 -24.42 -8.43 -15.52
CA ARG A 135 -24.09 -9.67 -14.81
C ARG A 135 -23.18 -10.48 -15.73
N PRO A 136 -22.08 -11.08 -15.24
CA PRO A 136 -21.34 -12.02 -16.06
C PRO A 136 -22.16 -13.32 -16.13
N LYS A 137 -22.66 -13.65 -17.32
CA LYS A 137 -23.09 -15.02 -17.62
C LYS A 137 -21.89 -15.74 -18.23
N GLU A 138 -21.39 -16.72 -17.50
CA GLU A 138 -20.48 -17.72 -18.04
C GLU A 138 -21.23 -18.53 -19.11
N SER A 139 -20.79 -18.43 -20.35
CA SER A 139 -21.04 -19.43 -21.38
C SER A 139 -19.84 -19.50 -22.33
N LEU A 140 -19.09 -20.60 -22.19
CA LEU A 140 -18.05 -21.04 -23.10
C LEU A 140 -18.59 -21.23 -24.53
N PHE A 141 -18.21 -20.37 -25.47
CA PHE A 141 -18.28 -20.66 -26.91
C PHE A 141 -17.03 -20.16 -27.65
N ARG A 142 -16.69 -20.88 -28.72
CA ARG A 142 -15.37 -21.01 -29.35
C ARG A 142 -14.85 -19.73 -30.03
N ILE A 143 -13.54 -19.53 -29.86
CA ILE A 143 -12.65 -18.58 -30.53
C ILE A 143 -12.58 -18.85 -32.03
N ASN A 144 -12.64 -17.80 -32.85
CA ASN A 144 -12.07 -17.80 -34.20
C ASN A 144 -11.52 -16.43 -34.63
N PHE A 145 -10.81 -15.72 -33.76
CA PHE A 145 -9.90 -14.67 -34.21
C PHE A 145 -8.56 -15.31 -34.62
N LYS A 146 -8.12 -15.10 -35.87
CA LYS A 146 -6.75 -15.42 -36.27
C LYS A 146 -5.80 -14.34 -35.75
N GLU A 147 -5.28 -14.51 -34.54
CA GLU A 147 -4.05 -13.81 -34.15
C GLU A 147 -2.89 -14.33 -35.00
N GLN A 148 -2.32 -13.46 -35.85
CA GLN A 148 -1.03 -13.73 -36.48
C GLN A 148 0.08 -12.98 -35.73
N HIS A 149 0.52 -13.54 -34.60
CA HIS A 149 1.86 -13.32 -34.05
C HIS A 149 2.55 -14.65 -33.73
N ILE A 150 2.79 -15.47 -34.76
CA ILE A 150 3.83 -16.52 -34.68
C ILE A 150 5.17 -15.88 -35.01
N LYS A 151 5.89 -15.44 -33.96
CA LYS A 151 7.26 -15.88 -33.67
C LYS A 151 7.77 -15.29 -32.35
N THR A 152 8.07 -16.20 -31.43
CA THR A 152 8.96 -16.06 -30.24
C THR A 152 8.48 -15.17 -29.09
N VAL A 153 7.52 -15.66 -28.30
CA VAL A 153 7.35 -15.23 -26.89
C VAL A 153 7.54 -16.38 -25.89
N SER A 154 7.43 -17.65 -26.29
CA SER A 154 7.45 -18.76 -25.31
C SER A 154 8.78 -19.03 -24.62
N ALA A 155 9.93 -18.59 -25.17
CA ALA A 155 11.23 -18.85 -24.54
C ALA A 155 11.63 -17.79 -23.51
N ALA A 156 11.15 -16.55 -23.62
CA ALA A 156 11.55 -15.46 -22.74
C ALA A 156 10.80 -15.49 -21.40
N GLU A 157 9.50 -15.80 -21.43
CA GLU A 157 8.68 -15.90 -20.22
C GLU A 157 8.99 -17.18 -19.41
N GLU A 158 9.22 -18.33 -20.05
CA GLU A 158 9.71 -19.54 -19.38
C GLU A 158 11.15 -19.38 -18.85
N ALA A 159 12.01 -18.62 -19.54
CA ALA A 159 13.36 -18.31 -19.06
C ALA A 159 13.39 -17.28 -17.92
N TYR A 160 12.38 -16.40 -17.79
CA TYR A 160 12.23 -15.47 -16.66
C TYR A 160 11.61 -16.15 -15.43
N ALA A 161 10.63 -17.04 -15.63
CA ALA A 161 9.96 -17.75 -14.54
C ALA A 161 10.88 -18.72 -13.76
N THR A 162 11.99 -19.13 -14.37
CA THR A 162 13.00 -20.04 -13.78
C THR A 162 14.10 -19.35 -12.96
N LYS A 163 14.14 -18.00 -12.94
CA LYS A 163 15.14 -17.21 -12.17
C LYS A 163 14.58 -16.46 -10.95
N ARG A 164 13.26 -16.41 -10.77
CA ARG A 164 12.65 -15.71 -9.62
C ARG A 164 12.68 -16.58 -8.37
N ILE A 165 12.93 -15.95 -7.23
CA ILE A 165 12.94 -16.61 -5.91
C ILE A 165 11.51 -17.06 -5.60
N LYS A 166 11.30 -18.36 -5.44
CA LYS A 166 10.00 -18.94 -5.06
C LYS A 166 9.73 -18.70 -3.57
N VAL A 167 8.51 -18.32 -3.23
CA VAL A 167 8.08 -18.10 -1.84
C VAL A 167 6.88 -19.00 -1.55
N ASP A 168 6.98 -19.78 -0.48
CA ASP A 168 6.02 -20.86 -0.17
C ASP A 168 4.71 -20.35 0.42
N GLN A 169 4.76 -19.27 1.19
CA GLN A 169 3.61 -18.68 1.86
C GLN A 169 3.36 -17.25 1.38
N PRO A 170 2.09 -16.80 1.36
CA PRO A 170 1.76 -15.48 0.86
C PRO A 170 2.20 -14.36 1.81
N VAL A 171 2.26 -13.16 1.25
CA VAL A 171 2.39 -11.89 1.99
C VAL A 171 1.14 -11.06 1.75
N VAL A 172 0.61 -10.45 2.81
CA VAL A 172 -0.49 -9.49 2.70
C VAL A 172 0.07 -8.17 2.19
N GLU A 173 -0.50 -7.66 1.10
CA GLU A 173 -0.14 -6.35 0.56
C GLU A 173 -1.29 -5.37 0.82
N MET A 174 -1.00 -4.29 1.51
CA MET A 174 -1.95 -3.20 1.75
C MET A 174 -1.52 -1.97 0.93
N ASP A 175 -2.19 -1.71 -0.18
CA ASP A 175 -1.92 -0.52 -1.01
C ASP A 175 -2.43 0.76 -0.31
N GLY A 176 -2.02 1.92 -0.79
CA GLY A 176 -2.21 3.20 -0.11
C GLY A 176 -2.58 4.33 -1.06
N ASP A 177 -2.15 5.54 -0.70
CA ASP A 177 -2.61 6.78 -1.32
C ASP A 177 -1.48 7.65 -1.87
N GLU A 178 -1.86 8.61 -2.74
CA GLU A 178 -1.05 9.75 -3.19
C GLU A 178 0.35 9.37 -3.72
N MET A 179 1.41 10.08 -3.30
CA MET A 179 2.76 9.90 -3.84
C MET A 179 3.34 8.54 -3.48
N THR A 180 2.97 8.01 -2.30
CA THR A 180 3.40 6.70 -1.86
C THR A 180 2.78 5.58 -2.70
N ARG A 181 1.52 5.71 -3.16
CA ARG A 181 0.90 4.72 -4.07
C ARG A 181 1.68 4.60 -5.39
N ILE A 182 2.11 5.73 -5.96
CA ILE A 182 2.91 5.76 -7.19
C ILE A 182 4.25 5.05 -6.99
N ILE A 183 4.94 5.35 -5.88
CA ILE A 183 6.22 4.72 -5.54
C ILE A 183 6.02 3.21 -5.27
N TRP A 184 4.95 2.85 -4.58
CA TRP A 184 4.61 1.48 -4.21
C TRP A 184 4.47 0.58 -5.43
N GLN A 185 3.77 1.06 -6.47
CA GLN A 185 3.64 0.36 -7.74
C GLN A 185 5.00 0.07 -8.39
N PHE A 186 5.89 1.07 -8.46
CA PHE A 186 7.23 0.87 -9.01
C PHE A 186 8.02 -0.18 -8.23
N ILE A 187 8.01 -0.09 -6.89
CA ILE A 187 8.71 -1.05 -6.03
C ILE A 187 8.20 -2.47 -6.31
N LYS A 188 6.88 -2.65 -6.26
CA LYS A 188 6.24 -3.94 -6.51
C LYS A 188 6.62 -4.52 -7.87
N GLU A 189 6.41 -3.78 -8.95
CA GLU A 189 6.57 -4.31 -10.30
C GLU A 189 8.04 -4.46 -10.70
N LYS A 190 8.86 -3.43 -10.44
CA LYS A 190 10.22 -3.33 -10.98
C LYS A 190 11.29 -3.88 -10.05
N LEU A 191 11.08 -3.83 -8.73
CA LEU A 191 12.07 -4.30 -7.75
C LEU A 191 11.68 -5.66 -7.14
N ILE A 192 10.42 -5.91 -6.84
CA ILE A 192 9.98 -7.13 -6.14
C ILE A 192 9.59 -8.24 -7.12
N LEU A 193 8.49 -8.09 -7.87
CA LEU A 193 7.90 -9.15 -8.70
C LEU A 193 8.76 -9.56 -9.91
N SER A 194 9.70 -8.70 -10.31
CA SER A 194 10.74 -8.99 -11.31
C SER A 194 11.83 -9.96 -10.80
N ASN A 195 11.92 -10.16 -9.48
CA ASN A 195 12.95 -10.95 -8.80
C ASN A 195 12.38 -12.06 -7.90
N VAL A 196 11.17 -11.89 -7.39
CA VAL A 196 10.53 -12.76 -6.41
C VAL A 196 9.16 -13.19 -6.93
N ASP A 197 8.90 -14.49 -6.87
CA ASP A 197 7.62 -15.10 -7.19
C ASP A 197 6.89 -15.42 -5.88
N VAL A 198 6.17 -14.42 -5.37
CA VAL A 198 5.43 -14.45 -4.11
C VAL A 198 3.95 -14.25 -4.37
N GLU A 199 3.11 -15.05 -3.71
CA GLU A 199 1.67 -14.82 -3.71
C GLU A 199 1.34 -13.60 -2.83
N LEU A 200 0.71 -12.58 -3.42
CA LEU A 200 0.27 -11.39 -2.69
C LEU A 200 -1.23 -11.46 -2.41
N LYS A 201 -1.61 -11.39 -1.13
CA LYS A 201 -3.01 -11.18 -0.73
C LYS A 201 -3.24 -9.68 -0.70
N TYR A 202 -3.69 -9.16 -1.83
CA TYR A 202 -3.85 -7.73 -2.07
C TYR A 202 -5.11 -7.15 -1.43
N PHE A 203 -4.97 -6.01 -0.75
CA PHE A 203 -6.03 -5.19 -0.20
C PHE A 203 -5.77 -3.72 -0.55
N ASP A 204 -6.71 -3.07 -1.23
CA ASP A 204 -6.59 -1.65 -1.55
C ASP A 204 -7.05 -0.81 -0.35
N LEU A 205 -6.11 -0.24 0.42
CA LEU A 205 -6.46 0.69 1.51
C LEU A 205 -6.44 2.15 1.05
N GLY A 206 -6.45 2.40 -0.26
CA GLY A 206 -6.69 3.71 -0.83
C GLY A 206 -8.01 4.30 -0.33
N LEU A 207 -7.99 5.59 0.01
CA LEU A 207 -9.13 6.30 0.60
C LEU A 207 -10.44 6.12 -0.18
N PRO A 208 -10.47 6.16 -1.54
CA PRO A 208 -11.69 5.90 -2.30
C PRO A 208 -12.28 4.50 -2.05
N TYR A 209 -11.45 3.46 -2.00
CA TYR A 209 -11.91 2.08 -1.81
C TYR A 209 -12.31 1.79 -0.36
N ARG A 210 -11.62 2.41 0.61
CA ARG A 210 -12.07 2.41 2.01
C ARG A 210 -13.44 3.07 2.15
N ASP A 211 -13.69 4.21 1.51
CA ASP A 211 -15.02 4.83 1.54
C ASP A 211 -16.08 3.95 0.86
N GLN A 212 -15.75 3.35 -0.29
CA GLN A 212 -16.64 2.44 -1.00
C GLN A 212 -17.06 1.24 -0.15
N THR A 213 -16.12 0.66 0.60
CA THR A 213 -16.31 -0.55 1.43
C THR A 213 -16.73 -0.25 2.87
N ASP A 214 -17.04 1.00 3.19
CA ASP A 214 -17.35 1.45 4.56
C ASP A 214 -16.25 1.07 5.59
N ASP A 215 -14.99 1.15 5.16
CA ASP A 215 -13.76 0.81 5.87
C ASP A 215 -13.60 -0.69 6.19
N GLN A 216 -14.43 -1.57 5.62
CA GLN A 216 -14.36 -3.01 5.84
C GLN A 216 -13.05 -3.62 5.29
N VAL A 217 -12.54 -3.11 4.16
CA VAL A 217 -11.25 -3.58 3.59
C VAL A 217 -10.08 -3.43 4.56
N THR A 218 -10.10 -2.39 5.42
CA THR A 218 -9.10 -2.18 6.47
C THR A 218 -9.14 -3.30 7.50
N ILE A 219 -10.34 -3.71 7.93
CA ILE A 219 -10.53 -4.80 8.89
C ILE A 219 -10.12 -6.14 8.26
N ASP A 220 -10.55 -6.40 7.03
CA ASP A 220 -10.29 -7.65 6.32
C ASP A 220 -8.79 -7.85 6.10
N SER A 221 -8.06 -6.78 5.74
CA SER A 221 -6.61 -6.83 5.59
C SER A 221 -5.90 -7.19 6.90
N ALA A 222 -6.33 -6.64 8.04
CA ALA A 222 -5.77 -6.97 9.35
C ALA A 222 -6.04 -8.43 9.75
N LEU A 223 -7.23 -8.96 9.45
CA LEU A 223 -7.57 -10.36 9.68
C LEU A 223 -6.76 -11.29 8.76
N ALA A 224 -6.53 -10.89 7.51
CA ALA A 224 -5.63 -11.60 6.61
C ALA A 224 -4.20 -11.61 7.15
N THR A 225 -3.72 -10.51 7.72
CA THR A 225 -2.39 -10.45 8.34
C THR A 225 -2.28 -11.42 9.52
N LYS A 226 -3.30 -11.54 10.38
CA LYS A 226 -3.31 -12.59 11.42
C LYS A 226 -3.23 -14.00 10.85
N LYS A 227 -3.85 -14.23 9.70
CA LYS A 227 -3.86 -15.55 9.04
C LYS A 227 -2.51 -15.88 8.42
N TYR A 228 -1.88 -14.92 7.73
CA TYR A 228 -0.66 -15.15 6.94
C TYR A 228 0.63 -14.66 7.61
N ASN A 229 0.52 -14.04 8.79
CA ASN A 229 1.59 -13.54 9.68
C ASN A 229 2.41 -12.37 9.14
N VAL A 230 2.33 -12.02 7.86
CA VAL A 230 3.19 -10.99 7.26
C VAL A 230 2.36 -10.02 6.43
N ALA A 231 2.45 -8.73 6.75
CA ALA A 231 1.92 -7.65 5.92
C ALA A 231 2.99 -6.62 5.56
N VAL A 232 2.88 -6.10 4.34
CA VAL A 232 3.61 -4.92 3.86
C VAL A 232 2.59 -3.85 3.50
N LYS A 233 2.76 -2.64 4.02
CA LYS A 233 1.75 -1.60 3.95
C LYS A 233 2.29 -0.29 3.41
N CYS A 234 1.58 0.24 2.43
CA CYS A 234 1.75 1.58 1.90
C CYS A 234 1.10 2.63 2.83
N ALA A 235 1.59 3.87 2.78
CA ALA A 235 1.02 4.96 3.56
C ALA A 235 -0.40 5.30 3.07
N THR A 236 -1.29 5.59 4.01
CA THR A 236 -2.73 5.81 3.77
C THR A 236 -3.18 7.15 4.35
N ILE A 237 -4.09 7.85 3.68
CA ILE A 237 -4.69 9.09 4.21
C ILE A 237 -5.56 8.75 5.44
N THR A 238 -5.37 9.47 6.54
CA THR A 238 -6.40 9.54 7.59
C THR A 238 -7.20 10.82 7.34
N PRO A 239 -8.49 10.74 6.94
CA PRO A 239 -9.22 11.91 6.47
C PRO A 239 -9.55 12.87 7.62
N ASP A 240 -9.39 14.16 7.36
CA ASP A 240 -9.92 15.29 8.14
C ASP A 240 -11.11 15.92 7.39
N GLU A 241 -11.64 17.05 7.87
CA GLU A 241 -12.74 17.78 7.23
C GLU A 241 -12.44 18.14 5.77
N ALA A 242 -11.21 18.60 5.48
CA ALA A 242 -10.81 18.96 4.13
C ALA A 242 -10.74 17.75 3.20
N ARG A 243 -10.31 16.58 3.71
CA ARG A 243 -10.33 15.34 2.94
C ARG A 243 -11.74 14.80 2.70
N VAL A 244 -12.66 14.99 3.64
CA VAL A 244 -14.08 14.66 3.45
C VAL A 244 -14.65 15.46 2.27
N GLU A 245 -14.34 16.75 2.19
CA GLU A 245 -14.75 17.59 1.06
C GLU A 245 -14.05 17.19 -0.25
N GLU A 246 -12.72 17.02 -0.22
CA GLU A 246 -11.91 16.69 -1.41
C GLU A 246 -12.39 15.40 -2.09
N PHE A 247 -12.61 14.34 -1.30
CA PHE A 247 -12.96 13.01 -1.80
C PHE A 247 -14.46 12.71 -1.77
N LYS A 248 -15.29 13.66 -1.30
CA LYS A 248 -16.74 13.49 -1.12
C LYS A 248 -17.08 12.26 -0.28
N LEU A 249 -16.39 12.10 0.84
CA LEU A 249 -16.50 10.91 1.69
C LEU A 249 -17.86 10.82 2.36
N LYS A 250 -18.35 9.58 2.57
CA LYS A 250 -19.56 9.30 3.34
C LYS A 250 -19.43 9.77 4.79
N LYS A 251 -18.23 9.65 5.37
CA LYS A 251 -17.88 10.12 6.72
C LYS A 251 -16.36 10.28 6.86
N MET A 252 -15.96 10.89 7.96
CA MET A 252 -14.56 10.95 8.37
C MET A 252 -14.13 9.59 8.94
N TRP A 253 -13.58 8.72 8.09
CA TRP A 253 -13.13 7.38 8.47
C TRP A 253 -11.97 7.40 9.46
N LYS A 254 -11.88 6.37 10.32
CA LYS A 254 -10.77 6.23 11.27
C LYS A 254 -9.45 5.95 10.54
N SER A 255 -8.33 6.15 11.26
CA SER A 255 -7.01 5.81 10.73
C SER A 255 -6.87 4.29 10.48
N PRO A 256 -6.47 3.86 9.27
CA PRO A 256 -6.22 2.45 9.00
C PRO A 256 -5.17 1.84 9.93
N ASN A 257 -4.10 2.59 10.21
CA ASN A 257 -3.04 2.17 11.13
C ASN A 257 -3.59 1.89 12.53
N GLY A 258 -4.48 2.76 13.01
CA GLY A 258 -5.16 2.56 14.30
C GLY A 258 -6.00 1.28 14.30
N THR A 259 -6.83 1.09 13.27
CA THR A 259 -7.68 -0.10 13.14
C THR A 259 -6.86 -1.39 13.07
N ILE A 260 -5.84 -1.45 12.21
CA ILE A 260 -4.98 -2.63 12.04
C ILE A 260 -4.24 -2.96 13.35
N ARG A 261 -3.60 -1.97 13.98
CA ARG A 261 -2.89 -2.17 15.26
C ARG A 261 -3.83 -2.60 16.39
N ASN A 262 -5.07 -2.12 16.40
CA ASN A 262 -6.08 -2.55 17.37
C ASN A 262 -6.48 -4.01 17.18
N ILE A 263 -6.53 -4.48 15.93
CA ILE A 263 -6.88 -5.87 15.61
C ILE A 263 -5.69 -6.77 15.90
N LEU A 264 -4.50 -6.45 15.40
CA LEU A 264 -3.29 -7.24 15.54
C LEU A 264 -2.77 -7.27 16.98
N GLY A 265 -2.82 -6.14 17.67
CA GLY A 265 -2.06 -5.89 18.89
C GLY A 265 -0.57 -5.72 18.57
N GLY A 266 0.23 -5.47 19.61
CA GLY A 266 1.70 -5.45 19.50
C GLY A 266 2.35 -4.08 19.58
N THR A 267 3.61 -4.04 19.18
CA THR A 267 4.54 -2.94 19.42
C THR A 267 5.11 -2.44 18.11
N VAL A 268 5.09 -1.14 17.86
CA VAL A 268 5.66 -0.55 16.65
C VAL A 268 7.13 -0.22 16.90
N PHE A 269 8.04 -0.90 16.20
CA PHE A 269 9.47 -0.64 16.25
C PHE A 269 9.88 0.30 15.11
N ARG A 270 10.48 1.43 15.47
CA ARG A 270 11.03 2.42 14.54
C ARG A 270 12.54 2.49 14.67
N GLU A 271 13.26 2.28 13.56
CA GLU A 271 14.73 2.26 13.51
C GLU A 271 15.25 3.06 12.31
N PRO A 272 16.26 3.94 12.50
CA PRO A 272 16.81 4.74 11.41
C PRO A 272 17.69 3.88 10.48
N ILE A 273 17.62 4.19 9.20
CA ILE A 273 18.46 3.61 8.13
C ILE A 273 19.72 4.47 8.01
N LEU A 274 20.86 3.93 8.40
CA LEU A 274 22.12 4.68 8.43
C LEU A 274 22.79 4.69 7.05
N CYS A 275 23.08 5.89 6.56
CA CYS A 275 23.96 6.14 5.42
C CYS A 275 25.18 6.94 5.89
N LYS A 276 26.41 6.48 5.61
CA LYS A 276 27.64 7.09 6.17
C LYS A 276 27.83 8.56 5.80
N ASN A 277 27.43 8.94 4.59
CA ASN A 277 27.59 10.30 4.05
C ASN A 277 26.44 11.25 4.43
N ILE A 278 25.43 10.80 5.17
CA ILE A 278 24.36 11.65 5.68
C ILE A 278 24.72 12.16 7.08
N PRO A 279 24.93 13.47 7.27
CA PRO A 279 25.19 14.04 8.57
C PRO A 279 24.02 13.84 9.52
N ARG A 280 24.32 13.54 10.78
CA ARG A 280 23.35 13.45 11.87
C ARG A 280 23.31 14.77 12.62
N LEU A 281 22.12 15.17 13.07
CA LEU A 281 21.98 16.39 13.89
C LEU A 281 22.66 16.25 15.25
N VAL A 282 22.71 15.01 15.76
CA VAL A 282 23.49 14.65 16.95
C VAL A 282 24.67 13.79 16.50
N PRO A 283 25.88 14.37 16.32
CA PRO A 283 27.02 13.68 15.72
C PRO A 283 27.48 12.43 16.48
N GLY A 284 27.24 12.39 17.80
CA GLY A 284 27.61 11.28 18.67
C GLY A 284 26.83 9.99 18.40
N TRP A 285 25.67 10.05 17.72
CA TRP A 285 24.86 8.88 17.39
C TRP A 285 25.49 8.03 16.27
N THR A 286 26.51 7.27 16.64
CA THR A 286 27.26 6.38 15.71
C THR A 286 26.56 5.06 15.43
N GLN A 287 25.61 4.64 16.28
CA GLN A 287 24.79 3.45 16.14
C GLN A 287 23.30 3.82 16.09
N PRO A 288 22.43 2.98 15.50
CA PRO A 288 21.00 3.24 15.47
C PRO A 288 20.42 3.23 16.88
N ILE A 289 19.27 3.89 17.06
CA ILE A 289 18.44 3.74 18.25
C ILE A 289 17.08 3.26 17.77
N THR A 290 16.57 2.18 18.37
CA THR A 290 15.27 1.63 17.99
C THR A 290 14.23 1.99 19.03
N ILE A 291 13.18 2.70 18.65
CA ILE A 291 12.04 2.97 19.53
C ILE A 291 11.00 1.86 19.38
N GLY A 292 10.65 1.19 20.47
CA GLY A 292 9.46 0.34 20.55
C GLY A 292 8.31 1.13 21.16
N ARG A 293 7.32 1.52 20.36
CA ARG A 293 6.15 2.29 20.79
C ARG A 293 5.00 1.36 21.20
N HIS A 294 4.48 1.56 22.40
CA HIS A 294 3.26 0.91 22.89
C HIS A 294 2.03 1.47 22.16
N ALA A 295 1.63 0.88 21.03
CA ALA A 295 0.61 1.43 20.15
C ALA A 295 -0.84 1.16 20.60
N PHE A 296 -1.12 1.28 21.91
CA PHE A 296 -2.44 1.03 22.49
C PHE A 296 -2.72 1.97 23.68
N GLY A 297 -3.99 2.33 23.88
CA GLY A 297 -4.44 3.07 25.07
C GLY A 297 -3.89 4.50 25.16
N ASP A 298 -3.71 4.96 26.40
CA ASP A 298 -3.22 6.29 26.75
C ASP A 298 -4.04 7.41 26.05
N GLN A 299 -3.42 8.52 25.67
CA GLN A 299 -4.07 9.65 25.00
C GLN A 299 -4.79 9.25 23.69
N TYR A 300 -4.36 8.18 23.02
CA TYR A 300 -4.89 7.76 21.72
C TYR A 300 -6.24 7.03 21.82
N ARG A 301 -6.70 6.76 23.04
CA ARG A 301 -8.04 6.25 23.34
C ARG A 301 -8.66 6.96 24.54
N ALA A 302 -8.27 8.21 24.75
CA ALA A 302 -8.85 9.05 25.78
C ALA A 302 -10.25 9.52 25.38
N THR A 303 -11.03 9.90 26.39
CA THR A 303 -12.24 10.71 26.23
C THR A 303 -11.95 12.07 26.83
N ASP A 304 -12.09 13.13 26.04
CA ASP A 304 -11.89 14.52 26.45
C ASP A 304 -13.14 15.38 26.20
N PHE A 305 -13.23 16.50 26.92
CA PHE A 305 -14.33 17.44 26.82
C PHE A 305 -13.93 18.85 27.28
N VAL A 306 -14.62 19.85 26.73
CA VAL A 306 -14.53 21.24 27.18
C VAL A 306 -15.53 21.47 28.30
N ILE A 307 -15.12 22.25 29.30
CA ILE A 307 -15.94 22.68 30.43
C ILE A 307 -16.24 24.16 30.21
N ASP A 308 -17.51 24.51 30.08
CA ASP A 308 -17.98 25.87 29.78
C ASP A 308 -18.54 26.61 31.00
N GLN A 309 -18.71 25.92 32.13
CA GLN A 309 -19.28 26.46 33.37
C GLN A 309 -18.66 25.80 34.63
N PRO A 310 -18.81 26.41 35.82
CA PRO A 310 -18.29 25.83 37.06
C PRO A 310 -18.90 24.45 37.37
N GLY A 311 -18.10 23.51 37.89
CA GLY A 311 -18.57 22.16 38.21
C GLY A 311 -17.48 21.16 38.59
N LYS A 312 -17.89 20.00 39.11
CA LYS A 312 -16.97 18.95 39.59
C LYS A 312 -16.73 17.87 38.54
N PHE A 313 -15.45 17.63 38.22
CA PHE A 313 -15.02 16.47 37.42
C PHE A 313 -14.66 15.30 38.35
N LYS A 314 -15.27 14.15 38.10
CA LYS A 314 -15.06 12.90 38.85
C LYS A 314 -14.80 11.73 37.90
N ILE A 315 -14.05 10.75 38.38
CA ILE A 315 -13.87 9.45 37.74
C ILE A 315 -14.56 8.40 38.59
N VAL A 316 -15.31 7.51 37.94
CA VAL A 316 -16.07 6.43 38.58
C VAL A 316 -15.64 5.10 37.96
N PHE A 317 -15.38 4.11 38.81
CA PHE A 317 -15.12 2.72 38.40
C PHE A 317 -16.15 1.81 39.08
N THR A 318 -17.00 1.18 38.26
CA THR A 318 -18.04 0.25 38.70
C THR A 318 -17.57 -1.19 38.41
N PRO A 319 -17.22 -1.97 39.45
CA PRO A 319 -16.77 -3.35 39.27
C PRO A 319 -17.85 -4.26 38.66
N ALA A 320 -17.47 -5.09 37.70
CA ALA A 320 -18.40 -6.03 37.05
C ALA A 320 -18.85 -7.19 37.95
N ASP A 321 -18.09 -7.48 39.01
CA ASP A 321 -18.41 -8.50 40.02
C ASP A 321 -19.48 -8.04 41.04
N GLY A 322 -19.96 -6.80 40.91
CA GLY A 322 -20.94 -6.21 41.82
C GLY A 322 -20.36 -5.71 43.14
N SER A 323 -19.03 -5.69 43.29
CA SER A 323 -18.40 -5.03 44.44
C SER A 323 -18.57 -3.52 44.39
N ASN A 324 -18.29 -2.85 45.53
CA ASN A 324 -18.61 -1.43 45.70
C ASN A 324 -17.91 -0.54 44.67
N GLU A 325 -18.69 0.38 44.09
CA GLU A 325 -18.20 1.42 43.20
C GLU A 325 -17.10 2.26 43.87
N LYS A 326 -16.10 2.64 43.08
CA LYS A 326 -15.03 3.55 43.51
C LYS A 326 -15.16 4.86 42.75
N GLN A 327 -15.05 5.97 43.48
CA GLN A 327 -15.13 7.32 42.93
C GLN A 327 -13.95 8.15 43.39
N TRP A 328 -13.39 8.94 42.47
CA TRP A 328 -12.35 9.93 42.74
C TRP A 328 -12.77 11.28 42.19
N GLU A 329 -12.68 12.33 43.00
CA GLU A 329 -12.81 13.71 42.52
C GLU A 329 -11.47 14.12 41.89
N VAL A 330 -11.51 14.56 40.63
CA VAL A 330 -10.32 14.99 39.90
C VAL A 330 -10.08 16.47 40.14
N TYR A 331 -11.09 17.30 39.93
CA TYR A 331 -11.02 18.74 40.12
C TYR A 331 -12.40 19.38 40.26
N ASP A 332 -12.48 20.47 41.01
CA ASP A 332 -13.66 21.33 41.11
C ASP A 332 -13.38 22.63 40.33
N PHE A 333 -13.99 22.77 39.17
CA PHE A 333 -13.76 23.88 38.25
C PHE A 333 -14.53 25.13 38.71
N PRO A 334 -13.87 26.25 39.04
CA PRO A 334 -14.55 27.50 39.38
C PRO A 334 -15.02 28.29 38.16
N ALA A 335 -14.59 27.91 36.95
CA ALA A 335 -14.90 28.54 35.67
C ALA A 335 -14.63 27.53 34.53
N GLY A 336 -14.61 27.97 33.27
CA GLY A 336 -14.33 27.11 32.12
C GLY A 336 -12.94 26.44 32.16
N GLY A 337 -12.81 25.33 31.44
CA GLY A 337 -11.61 24.49 31.40
C GLY A 337 -11.72 23.32 30.42
N CYS A 338 -10.94 22.28 30.63
CA CYS A 338 -11.04 21.02 29.90
C CYS A 338 -10.74 19.85 30.84
N GLY A 339 -11.31 18.68 30.52
CA GLY A 339 -11.09 17.43 31.25
C GLY A 339 -10.83 16.29 30.29
N MET A 340 -10.11 15.27 30.77
CA MET A 340 -9.95 14.02 30.03
C MET A 340 -9.78 12.83 30.97
N GLY A 341 -10.12 11.64 30.46
CA GLY A 341 -9.81 10.35 31.07
C GLY A 341 -9.15 9.43 30.06
N MET A 342 -8.16 8.66 30.50
CA MET A 342 -7.45 7.67 29.67
C MET A 342 -7.24 6.36 30.43
N TYR A 343 -6.97 5.27 29.70
CA TYR A 343 -6.78 3.95 30.28
C TYR A 343 -5.73 3.15 29.51
N ASN A 344 -5.25 2.09 30.14
CA ASN A 344 -4.50 1.02 29.50
C ASN A 344 -4.90 -0.32 30.14
N THR A 345 -4.40 -1.43 29.63
CA THR A 345 -4.69 -2.77 30.16
C THR A 345 -3.41 -3.53 30.45
N ASP A 346 -3.40 -4.33 31.52
CA ASP A 346 -2.25 -5.17 31.87
C ASP A 346 -1.87 -6.09 30.72
N GLU A 347 -2.84 -6.74 30.06
CA GLU A 347 -2.63 -7.60 28.88
C GLU A 347 -1.86 -6.88 27.76
N SER A 348 -2.19 -5.62 27.49
CA SER A 348 -1.53 -4.84 26.44
C SER A 348 -0.10 -4.45 26.85
N ILE A 349 0.11 -4.12 28.12
CA ILE A 349 1.43 -3.78 28.68
C ILE A 349 2.33 -5.03 28.71
N ASP A 350 1.78 -6.19 29.08
CA ASP A 350 2.47 -7.50 29.04
C ASP A 350 2.95 -7.82 27.62
N GLY A 351 2.06 -7.70 26.63
CA GLY A 351 2.39 -7.92 25.22
C GLY A 351 3.47 -6.96 24.70
N PHE A 352 3.40 -5.69 25.12
CA PHE A 352 4.40 -4.67 24.82
C PHE A 352 5.78 -5.03 25.40
N ALA A 353 5.83 -5.39 26.69
CA ALA A 353 7.06 -5.81 27.35
C ALA A 353 7.70 -7.03 26.67
N HIS A 354 6.90 -8.07 26.40
CA HIS A 354 7.35 -9.28 25.69
C HIS A 354 7.99 -8.95 24.34
N SER A 355 7.33 -8.11 23.54
CA SER A 355 7.83 -7.68 22.23
C SER A 355 9.16 -6.94 22.36
N CYS A 356 9.30 -6.00 23.30
CA CYS A 356 10.52 -5.24 23.51
C CYS A 356 11.70 -6.11 23.97
N PHE A 357 11.50 -7.04 24.90
CA PHE A 357 12.56 -7.95 25.34
C PHE A 357 13.03 -8.88 24.22
N GLN A 358 12.10 -9.47 23.47
CA GLN A 358 12.43 -10.33 22.33
C GLN A 358 13.21 -9.56 21.25
N TYR A 359 12.76 -8.35 20.92
CA TYR A 359 13.43 -7.50 19.93
C TYR A 359 14.85 -7.12 20.38
N ALA A 360 15.04 -6.76 21.65
CA ALA A 360 16.35 -6.45 22.21
C ALA A 360 17.31 -7.67 22.18
N ILE A 361 16.80 -8.88 22.46
CA ILE A 361 17.56 -10.13 22.34
C ILE A 361 17.97 -10.38 20.88
N GLN A 362 17.05 -10.22 19.93
CA GLN A 362 17.32 -10.39 18.50
C GLN A 362 18.43 -9.44 18.03
N LYS A 363 18.39 -8.17 18.46
CA LYS A 363 19.41 -7.15 18.17
C LYS A 363 20.70 -7.34 18.97
N LYS A 364 20.67 -8.14 20.05
CA LYS A 364 21.73 -8.25 21.06
C LYS A 364 22.09 -6.88 21.64
N TRP A 365 21.07 -6.07 21.94
CA TRP A 365 21.20 -4.70 22.45
C TRP A 365 20.55 -4.54 23.82
N PRO A 366 21.04 -3.62 24.67
CA PRO A 366 20.35 -3.28 25.92
C PRO A 366 18.98 -2.64 25.64
N LEU A 367 18.08 -2.76 26.61
CA LEU A 367 16.73 -2.25 26.58
C LEU A 367 16.50 -1.22 27.68
N TYR A 368 15.95 -0.07 27.32
CA TYR A 368 15.47 0.94 28.25
C TYR A 368 13.96 1.09 28.16
N MET A 369 13.27 1.23 29.28
CA MET A 369 11.85 1.61 29.31
C MET A 369 11.68 2.90 30.10
N SER A 370 10.99 3.88 29.52
CA SER A 370 10.83 5.20 30.12
C SER A 370 9.40 5.51 30.54
N THR A 371 9.24 6.05 31.75
CA THR A 371 7.93 6.55 32.25
C THR A 371 8.08 7.82 33.08
N LYS A 372 6.97 8.37 33.59
CA LYS A 372 6.93 9.41 34.63
C LYS A 372 6.29 8.88 35.92
N ASN A 373 6.67 7.69 36.37
CA ASN A 373 6.12 7.02 37.56
C ASN A 373 6.31 7.79 38.89
N THR A 374 7.21 8.78 38.95
CA THR A 374 7.30 9.68 40.12
C THR A 374 6.05 10.57 40.27
N ILE A 375 5.39 10.89 39.15
CA ILE A 375 4.15 11.69 39.09
C ILE A 375 2.94 10.77 38.96
N LEU A 376 2.89 9.93 37.94
CA LEU A 376 1.80 8.98 37.71
C LEU A 376 2.06 7.66 38.46
N LYS A 377 2.07 7.72 39.79
CA LYS A 377 2.52 6.63 40.68
C LYS A 377 1.84 5.29 40.44
N ALA A 378 0.53 5.29 40.19
CA ALA A 378 -0.22 4.08 39.89
C ALA A 378 -0.11 3.72 38.39
N TYR A 379 -0.47 4.65 37.50
CA TYR A 379 -0.57 4.39 36.07
C TYR A 379 0.78 4.00 35.44
N ASP A 380 1.80 4.85 35.60
CA ASP A 380 3.14 4.58 35.07
C ASP A 380 3.95 3.62 35.97
N GLY A 381 3.56 3.51 37.24
CA GLY A 381 4.05 2.46 38.13
C GLY A 381 3.72 1.07 37.57
N ARG A 382 2.50 0.89 37.05
CA ARG A 382 2.06 -0.41 36.50
C ARG A 382 2.92 -0.87 35.33
N PHE A 383 3.28 0.04 34.42
CA PHE A 383 4.23 -0.25 33.33
C PHE A 383 5.58 -0.72 33.86
N LYS A 384 6.14 0.02 34.83
CA LYS A 384 7.42 -0.32 35.43
C LYS A 384 7.39 -1.70 36.08
N ASP A 385 6.36 -1.96 36.88
CA ASP A 385 6.23 -3.19 37.64
C ASP A 385 6.06 -4.40 36.72
N ILE A 386 5.19 -4.32 35.70
CA ILE A 386 4.99 -5.39 34.71
C ILE A 386 6.29 -5.71 33.95
N PHE A 387 7.00 -4.69 33.46
CA PHE A 387 8.28 -4.91 32.76
C PHE A 387 9.31 -5.58 33.68
N GLN A 388 9.40 -5.15 34.94
CA GLN A 388 10.33 -5.74 35.90
C GLN A 388 9.98 -7.20 36.22
N GLU A 389 8.70 -7.49 36.47
CA GLU A 389 8.21 -8.84 36.75
C GLU A 389 8.52 -9.79 35.58
N ILE A 390 8.20 -9.39 34.35
CA ILE A 390 8.49 -10.17 33.14
C ILE A 390 9.99 -10.38 32.94
N PHE A 391 10.79 -9.34 33.14
CA PHE A 391 12.25 -9.42 32.97
C PHE A 391 12.85 -10.46 33.90
N GLU A 392 12.58 -10.36 35.21
CA GLU A 392 13.12 -11.26 36.23
C GLU A 392 12.66 -12.71 36.01
N GLN A 393 11.39 -12.91 35.65
CA GLN A 393 10.82 -14.26 35.49
C GLN A 393 11.29 -14.97 34.22
N LYS A 394 11.48 -14.25 33.11
CA LYS A 394 11.62 -14.89 31.78
C LYS A 394 12.87 -14.50 31.00
N TYR A 395 13.33 -13.25 31.07
CA TYR A 395 14.32 -12.73 30.12
C TYR A 395 15.72 -12.50 30.70
N LYS A 396 15.82 -12.31 32.02
CA LYS A 396 17.10 -12.06 32.67
C LYS A 396 18.19 -13.09 32.33
N PRO A 397 17.93 -14.41 32.30
CA PRO A 397 18.97 -15.38 31.96
C PRO A 397 19.55 -15.20 30.55
N GLU A 398 18.72 -14.89 29.55
CA GLU A 398 19.18 -14.69 28.18
C GLU A 398 19.88 -13.34 28.01
N PHE A 399 19.41 -12.29 28.70
CA PHE A 399 20.07 -10.99 28.75
C PHE A 399 21.48 -11.09 29.37
N ASP A 400 21.62 -11.78 30.50
CA ASP A 400 22.90 -12.01 31.16
C ASP A 400 23.88 -12.78 30.24
N LYS A 401 23.39 -13.81 29.55
CA LYS A 401 24.16 -14.61 28.58
C LYS A 401 24.64 -13.77 27.39
N LEU A 402 23.80 -12.88 26.88
CA LEU A 402 24.12 -11.98 25.77
C LEU A 402 24.93 -10.74 26.21
N LYS A 403 25.13 -10.54 27.52
CA LYS A 403 25.80 -9.39 28.12
C LYS A 403 25.12 -8.06 27.79
N ILE A 404 23.80 -8.08 27.78
CA ILE A 404 22.93 -6.90 27.64
C ILE A 404 22.10 -6.73 28.93
N TRP A 405 21.49 -5.56 29.12
CA TRP A 405 20.73 -5.25 30.33
C TRP A 405 19.37 -4.63 30.00
N TYR A 406 18.47 -4.69 30.98
CA TYR A 406 17.23 -3.93 31.00
C TYR A 406 17.30 -2.88 32.11
N GLU A 407 16.85 -1.66 31.83
CA GLU A 407 16.75 -0.59 32.82
C GLU A 407 15.49 0.26 32.63
N HIS A 408 14.78 0.53 33.73
CA HIS A 408 13.74 1.56 33.77
C HIS A 408 14.38 2.93 34.06
N ARG A 409 13.98 3.96 33.31
CA ARG A 409 14.38 5.36 33.56
C ARG A 409 13.18 6.30 33.61
N LEU A 410 13.34 7.42 34.28
CA LEU A 410 12.40 8.53 34.13
C LEU A 410 12.57 9.14 32.74
N ILE A 411 11.46 9.51 32.09
CA ILE A 411 11.47 10.00 30.70
C ILE A 411 12.38 11.22 30.49
N ASP A 412 12.44 12.13 31.45
CA ASP A 412 13.31 13.31 31.44
C ASP A 412 14.80 12.96 31.54
N ASP A 413 15.17 11.95 32.32
CA ASP A 413 16.54 11.44 32.35
C ASP A 413 16.87 10.66 31.07
N MET A 414 15.93 9.85 30.58
CA MET A 414 16.12 9.05 29.38
C MET A 414 16.38 9.91 28.15
N VAL A 415 15.60 10.97 27.90
CA VAL A 415 15.85 11.88 26.76
C VAL A 415 17.22 12.56 26.86
N ALA A 416 17.67 12.92 28.06
CA ALA A 416 18.98 13.51 28.29
C ALA A 416 20.12 12.50 28.06
N GLN A 417 19.93 11.25 28.48
CA GLN A 417 20.85 10.14 28.21
C GLN A 417 20.95 9.85 26.70
N VAL A 418 19.82 9.79 26.00
CA VAL A 418 19.75 9.54 24.55
C VAL A 418 20.61 10.55 23.79
N LEU A 419 20.45 11.85 24.08
CA LEU A 419 21.23 12.93 23.44
C LEU A 419 22.75 12.82 23.65
N LYS A 420 23.19 12.25 24.78
CA LYS A 420 24.61 12.09 25.11
C LYS A 420 25.18 10.72 24.71
N SER A 421 24.31 9.79 24.31
CA SER A 421 24.69 8.41 24.00
C SER A 421 25.37 8.29 22.63
N SER A 422 25.89 7.10 22.35
CA SER A 422 26.38 6.71 21.02
C SER A 422 25.36 5.95 20.17
N GLY A 423 24.12 5.81 20.66
CA GLY A 423 23.12 4.85 20.15
C GLY A 423 23.41 3.39 20.56
N GLY A 424 22.78 2.43 19.87
CA GLY A 424 23.00 1.00 20.06
C GLY A 424 22.14 0.36 21.15
N PHE A 425 20.88 0.79 21.26
CA PHE A 425 19.93 0.28 22.25
C PHE A 425 18.49 0.31 21.73
N VAL A 426 17.64 -0.50 22.37
CA VAL A 426 16.18 -0.45 22.19
C VAL A 426 15.60 0.45 23.29
N TRP A 427 14.70 1.34 22.92
CA TRP A 427 13.99 2.24 23.81
C TRP A 427 12.48 1.96 23.74
N ALA A 428 11.97 1.26 24.74
CA ALA A 428 10.54 1.05 24.94
C ALA A 428 9.89 2.34 25.45
N CYS A 429 9.01 2.91 24.64
CA CYS A 429 8.27 4.12 24.94
C CYS A 429 6.78 3.80 25.10
N LYS A 430 6.14 4.47 26.07
CA LYS A 430 4.67 4.59 26.10
C LYS A 430 4.15 5.22 24.82
N ASN A 431 2.83 5.14 24.59
CA ASN A 431 2.25 5.47 23.30
C ASN A 431 2.61 6.88 22.81
N TYR A 432 2.41 7.89 23.65
CA TYR A 432 2.69 9.29 23.33
C TYR A 432 4.19 9.59 23.22
N ASP A 433 4.98 9.07 24.16
CA ASP A 433 6.44 9.25 24.13
C ASP A 433 7.04 8.64 22.86
N GLY A 434 6.57 7.46 22.46
CA GLY A 434 7.05 6.77 21.26
C GLY A 434 6.72 7.52 19.98
N ASP A 435 5.56 8.19 19.94
CA ASP A 435 5.18 9.03 18.81
C ASP A 435 6.16 10.21 18.66
N VAL A 436 6.25 11.05 19.69
CA VAL A 436 7.07 12.27 19.69
C VAL A 436 8.56 11.95 19.50
N GLN A 437 9.08 10.99 20.26
CA GLN A 437 10.52 10.70 20.25
C GLN A 437 10.95 10.02 18.95
N SER A 438 10.08 9.25 18.30
CA SER A 438 10.44 8.61 17.02
C SER A 438 10.61 9.61 15.90
N ASP A 439 9.85 10.70 15.89
CA ASP A 439 9.99 11.76 14.89
C ASP A 439 11.27 12.59 15.14
N ILE A 440 11.60 12.88 16.40
CA ILE A 440 12.88 13.50 16.79
C ILE A 440 14.05 12.63 16.32
N LEU A 441 13.94 11.32 16.52
CA LEU A 441 14.97 10.36 16.14
C LEU A 441 15.13 10.31 14.62
N ALA A 442 14.03 10.20 13.87
CA ALA A 442 14.07 10.20 12.41
C ALA A 442 14.72 11.46 11.85
N GLN A 443 14.36 12.63 12.37
CA GLN A 443 14.96 13.89 11.94
C GLN A 443 16.43 13.99 12.36
N GLY A 444 16.78 13.50 13.55
CA GLY A 444 18.15 13.50 14.05
C GLY A 444 19.11 12.59 13.28
N PHE A 445 18.57 11.53 12.67
CA PHE A 445 19.30 10.63 11.77
C PHE A 445 19.25 11.05 10.28
N GLY A 446 18.60 12.17 9.95
CA GLY A 446 18.66 12.81 8.64
C GLY A 446 17.27 13.13 8.07
N SER A 447 16.47 12.10 7.80
CA SER A 447 15.17 12.24 7.12
C SER A 447 14.19 11.17 7.61
N LEU A 448 12.90 11.52 7.63
CA LEU A 448 11.80 10.56 7.81
C LEU A 448 11.79 9.46 6.73
N GLY A 449 12.35 9.73 5.54
CA GLY A 449 12.54 8.74 4.49
C GLY A 449 13.60 7.66 4.80
N LEU A 450 14.37 7.85 5.88
CA LEU A 450 15.37 6.90 6.39
C LEU A 450 14.95 6.29 7.73
N MET A 451 13.67 5.96 7.88
CA MET A 451 13.14 5.33 9.11
C MET A 451 12.24 4.15 8.74
N THR A 452 12.57 2.96 9.23
CA THR A 452 11.72 1.77 9.12
C THR A 452 10.63 1.81 10.19
N SER A 453 9.46 1.21 9.94
CA SER A 453 8.42 1.00 10.96
C SER A 453 7.88 -0.42 10.84
N VAL A 454 7.99 -1.21 11.91
CA VAL A 454 7.50 -2.60 11.94
C VAL A 454 6.68 -2.82 13.20
N LEU A 455 5.39 -3.09 13.05
CA LEU A 455 4.56 -3.64 14.11
C LEU A 455 4.94 -5.10 14.33
N VAL A 456 5.32 -5.45 15.55
CA VAL A 456 5.61 -6.83 15.97
C VAL A 456 4.58 -7.25 17.00
N CYS A 457 3.88 -8.34 16.72
CA CYS A 457 2.90 -8.93 17.63
C CYS A 457 3.59 -9.76 18.72
N PRO A 458 2.97 -9.93 19.90
CA PRO A 458 3.57 -10.66 21.02
C PRO A 458 3.68 -12.17 20.79
N ASP A 459 3.07 -12.71 19.74
CA ASP A 459 3.19 -14.12 19.32
C ASP A 459 4.59 -14.46 18.75
N GLY A 460 5.42 -13.44 18.52
CA GLY A 460 6.76 -13.58 17.93
C GLY A 460 6.74 -14.02 16.45
N LYS A 461 5.59 -13.94 15.78
CA LYS A 461 5.37 -14.41 14.41
C LYS A 461 4.72 -13.38 13.53
N THR A 462 3.69 -12.67 14.00
CA THR A 462 2.91 -11.77 13.17
C THR A 462 3.57 -10.39 13.12
N ILE A 463 3.81 -9.88 11.92
CA ILE A 463 4.31 -8.52 11.70
C ILE A 463 3.52 -7.76 10.63
N GLU A 464 3.57 -6.44 10.74
CA GLU A 464 3.17 -5.51 9.68
C GLU A 464 4.27 -4.47 9.51
N ALA A 465 4.82 -4.35 8.30
CA ALA A 465 5.90 -3.43 7.96
C ALA A 465 5.39 -2.29 7.09
N GLU A 466 5.66 -1.05 7.50
CA GLU A 466 5.27 0.18 6.81
C GLU A 466 6.42 1.21 6.78
N ALA A 467 6.28 2.23 5.93
CA ALA A 467 7.10 3.42 6.05
C ALA A 467 6.66 4.23 7.29
N ALA A 468 7.60 4.86 8.00
CA ALA A 468 7.27 5.66 9.18
C ALA A 468 6.55 6.99 8.85
N HIS A 469 6.59 7.43 7.59
CA HIS A 469 6.03 8.70 7.12
C HIS A 469 4.63 8.54 6.50
N GLY A 470 3.92 9.67 6.34
CA GLY A 470 2.63 9.72 5.65
C GLY A 470 2.73 9.65 4.12
N THR A 471 1.65 10.02 3.43
CA THR A 471 1.45 9.86 1.98
C THR A 471 2.17 10.91 1.10
N VAL A 472 2.89 11.85 1.73
CA VAL A 472 3.65 12.93 1.09
C VAL A 472 2.78 13.82 0.18
N THR A 473 1.60 14.22 0.66
CA THR A 473 0.59 15.02 -0.05
C THR A 473 1.17 16.20 -0.82
N ARG A 474 2.10 16.96 -0.22
CA ARG A 474 2.71 18.14 -0.87
C ARG A 474 3.40 17.77 -2.19
N HIS A 475 4.10 16.62 -2.24
CA HIS A 475 4.74 16.15 -3.46
C HIS A 475 3.70 15.62 -4.45
N TYR A 476 2.67 14.93 -3.96
CA TYR A 476 1.57 14.49 -4.81
C TYR A 476 0.87 15.65 -5.53
N ARG A 477 0.66 16.80 -4.86
CA ARG A 477 0.11 17.99 -5.52
C ARG A 477 0.99 18.54 -6.63
N GLU A 478 2.31 18.48 -6.50
CA GLU A 478 3.22 18.87 -7.58
C GLU A 478 3.19 17.84 -8.72
N HIS A 479 3.13 16.55 -8.40
CA HIS A 479 2.95 15.48 -9.38
C HIS A 479 1.65 15.64 -10.18
N GLN A 480 0.52 15.95 -9.54
CA GLN A 480 -0.76 16.25 -10.21
C GLN A 480 -0.67 17.44 -11.18
N ARG A 481 0.30 18.35 -10.97
CA ARG A 481 0.58 19.50 -11.86
C ARG A 481 1.61 19.17 -12.95
N GLY A 482 2.04 17.91 -13.07
CA GLY A 482 3.10 17.49 -13.99
C GLY A 482 4.49 18.02 -13.65
N LYS A 483 4.70 18.48 -12.41
CA LYS A 483 6.00 19.01 -11.96
C LYS A 483 6.88 17.91 -11.38
N PRO A 484 8.22 18.02 -11.49
CA PRO A 484 9.13 17.05 -10.93
C PRO A 484 9.02 16.98 -9.40
N THR A 485 9.04 15.77 -8.87
CA THR A 485 9.11 15.49 -7.42
C THR A 485 10.43 14.80 -7.09
N SER A 486 10.85 14.88 -5.83
CA SER A 486 12.01 14.14 -5.32
C SER A 486 11.65 13.58 -3.95
N THR A 487 10.79 12.57 -3.99
CA THR A 487 10.28 11.86 -2.81
C THR A 487 11.17 10.66 -2.54
N ASN A 488 11.68 10.54 -1.31
CA ASN A 488 12.53 9.43 -0.91
C ASN A 488 11.72 8.12 -0.81
N PRO A 489 12.02 7.07 -1.59
CA PRO A 489 11.30 5.81 -1.56
C PRO A 489 11.90 4.77 -0.60
N ILE A 490 13.02 5.07 0.07
CA ILE A 490 13.81 4.06 0.81
C ILE A 490 12.99 3.42 1.92
N ALA A 491 12.28 4.20 2.76
CA ALA A 491 11.42 3.63 3.80
C ALA A 491 10.33 2.70 3.24
N SER A 492 9.73 3.03 2.09
CA SER A 492 8.76 2.16 1.41
C SER A 492 9.39 0.88 0.86
N ILE A 493 10.63 0.95 0.33
CA ILE A 493 11.39 -0.24 -0.07
C ILE A 493 11.68 -1.12 1.15
N PHE A 494 12.06 -0.50 2.27
CA PHE A 494 12.36 -1.23 3.50
C PHE A 494 11.12 -1.88 4.12
N ALA A 495 9.92 -1.32 3.93
CA ALA A 495 8.68 -2.00 4.30
C ALA A 495 8.56 -3.36 3.57
N TRP A 496 8.81 -3.37 2.25
CA TRP A 496 8.83 -4.60 1.47
C TRP A 496 9.93 -5.58 1.91
N THR A 497 11.17 -5.13 2.04
CA THR A 497 12.29 -6.02 2.37
C THR A 497 12.13 -6.60 3.77
N ARG A 498 11.63 -5.85 4.75
CA ARG A 498 11.36 -6.35 6.11
C ARG A 498 10.24 -7.38 6.15
N GLY A 499 9.16 -7.15 5.39
CA GLY A 499 8.12 -8.16 5.21
C GLY A 499 8.66 -9.45 4.58
N LEU A 500 9.39 -9.33 3.47
CA LEU A 500 9.95 -10.48 2.75
C LEU A 500 11.03 -11.21 3.55
N GLU A 501 11.91 -10.49 4.25
CA GLU A 501 12.92 -11.11 5.11
C GLU A 501 12.26 -11.90 6.24
N HIS A 502 11.21 -11.35 6.86
CA HIS A 502 10.46 -12.06 7.90
C HIS A 502 9.70 -13.26 7.34
N ARG A 503 9.09 -13.14 6.16
CA ARG A 503 8.49 -14.29 5.44
C ARG A 503 9.54 -15.37 5.20
N GLY A 504 10.73 -14.98 4.75
CA GLY A 504 11.86 -15.88 4.55
C GLY A 504 12.32 -16.58 5.83
N ASN A 505 12.34 -15.86 6.97
CA ASN A 505 12.64 -16.46 8.27
C ASN A 505 11.59 -17.50 8.69
N LEU A 506 10.30 -17.19 8.50
CA LEU A 506 9.21 -18.11 8.83
C LEU A 506 9.19 -19.36 7.93
N ASP A 507 9.58 -19.22 6.66
CA ASP A 507 9.59 -20.30 5.68
C ASP A 507 10.94 -21.06 5.65
N GLY A 508 11.98 -20.56 6.31
CA GLY A 508 13.34 -21.09 6.17
C GLY A 508 13.98 -20.82 4.80
N ASN A 509 13.53 -19.78 4.10
CA ASN A 509 13.97 -19.42 2.76
C ASN A 509 15.15 -18.42 2.79
N SER A 510 16.37 -18.95 2.72
CA SER A 510 17.61 -18.16 2.75
C SER A 510 17.79 -17.24 1.55
N ASP A 511 17.25 -17.62 0.38
CA ASP A 511 17.39 -16.82 -0.84
C ASP A 511 16.54 -15.55 -0.75
N LEU A 512 15.32 -15.65 -0.20
CA LEU A 512 14.46 -14.50 0.05
C LEU A 512 15.09 -13.54 1.07
N ILE A 513 15.64 -14.08 2.16
CA ILE A 513 16.37 -13.29 3.18
C ILE A 513 17.54 -12.55 2.53
N LYS A 514 18.37 -13.26 1.74
CA LYS A 514 19.53 -12.67 1.06
C LYS A 514 19.12 -11.60 0.05
N PHE A 515 18.03 -11.80 -0.68
CA PHE A 515 17.48 -10.81 -1.60
C PHE A 515 17.06 -9.54 -0.87
N SER A 516 16.28 -9.66 0.21
CA SER A 516 15.87 -8.51 1.03
C SER A 516 17.07 -7.71 1.52
N GLN A 517 18.08 -8.39 2.09
CA GLN A 517 19.31 -7.77 2.57
C GLN A 517 20.13 -7.11 1.44
N THR A 518 20.12 -7.71 0.25
CA THR A 518 20.79 -7.17 -0.93
C THR A 518 20.12 -5.87 -1.39
N LEU A 519 18.79 -5.84 -1.47
CA LEU A 519 18.04 -4.65 -1.86
C LEU A 519 18.24 -3.51 -0.85
N GLU A 520 18.19 -3.79 0.45
CA GLU A 520 18.48 -2.78 1.47
C GLU A 520 19.90 -2.20 1.35
N LYS A 521 20.89 -3.09 1.13
CA LYS A 521 22.27 -2.69 0.90
C LYS A 521 22.40 -1.81 -0.35
N VAL A 522 21.73 -2.15 -1.44
CA VAL A 522 21.70 -1.35 -2.68
C VAL A 522 21.15 0.05 -2.42
N CYS A 523 20.09 0.20 -1.61
CA CYS A 523 19.58 1.52 -1.23
C CYS A 523 20.63 2.37 -0.51
N VAL A 524 21.29 1.79 0.51
CA VAL A 524 22.33 2.50 1.28
C VAL A 524 23.52 2.84 0.39
N GLU A 525 24.02 1.90 -0.40
CA GLU A 525 25.17 2.12 -1.28
C GLU A 525 24.86 3.14 -2.39
N THR A 526 23.63 3.19 -2.89
CA THR A 526 23.22 4.21 -3.89
C THR A 526 23.34 5.61 -3.32
N VAL A 527 22.86 5.81 -2.08
CA VAL A 527 23.02 7.09 -1.36
C VAL A 527 24.49 7.37 -1.04
N GLU A 528 25.23 6.39 -0.54
CA GLU A 528 26.67 6.54 -0.22
C GLU A 528 27.53 6.88 -1.45
N ASN A 529 27.10 6.44 -2.65
CA ASN A 529 27.73 6.76 -3.93
C ASN A 529 27.30 8.13 -4.52
N GLY A 530 26.48 8.90 -3.80
CA GLY A 530 26.13 10.28 -4.15
C GLY A 530 24.83 10.45 -4.94
N VAL A 531 24.14 9.36 -5.31
CA VAL A 531 22.81 9.44 -5.94
C VAL A 531 21.77 9.44 -4.82
N MET A 532 21.03 10.54 -4.67
CA MET A 532 20.06 10.69 -3.58
C MET A 532 18.92 11.64 -3.92
N THR A 533 17.85 11.60 -3.13
CA THR A 533 16.71 12.53 -3.21
C THR A 533 16.97 13.84 -2.46
N LYS A 534 16.12 14.84 -2.72
CA LYS A 534 16.31 16.23 -2.25
C LYS A 534 16.39 16.37 -0.73
N ASP A 535 15.64 15.56 0.00
CA ASP A 535 15.68 15.54 1.46
C ASP A 535 17.09 15.19 1.99
N LEU A 536 17.72 14.16 1.41
CA LEU A 536 19.05 13.70 1.80
C LEU A 536 20.15 14.67 1.39
N ALA A 537 20.08 15.20 0.16
CA ALA A 537 20.99 16.26 -0.27
C ALA A 537 20.86 17.51 0.62
N GLY A 538 19.65 17.80 1.10
CA GLY A 538 19.37 18.87 2.06
C GLY A 538 20.14 18.71 3.37
N CYS A 539 20.33 17.48 3.86
CA CYS A 539 21.13 17.19 5.06
C CYS A 539 22.62 17.50 4.86
N ILE A 540 23.13 17.37 3.63
CA ILE A 540 24.56 17.57 3.32
C ILE A 540 24.85 19.04 2.98
N HIS A 541 24.02 19.65 2.13
CA HIS A 541 24.31 20.95 1.50
C HIS A 541 23.43 22.10 2.04
N GLY A 542 22.40 21.79 2.82
CA GLY A 542 21.31 22.70 3.16
C GLY A 542 20.30 22.83 2.02
N LEU A 543 19.00 22.76 2.35
CA LEU A 543 17.92 22.71 1.36
C LEU A 543 17.92 23.88 0.36
N ALA A 544 18.36 25.07 0.78
CA ALA A 544 18.43 26.27 -0.07
C ALA A 544 19.51 26.19 -1.16
N ASN A 545 20.54 25.36 -0.96
CA ASN A 545 21.67 25.22 -1.89
C ASN A 545 21.53 24.03 -2.83
N CYS A 546 20.52 23.17 -2.61
CA CYS A 546 20.32 21.96 -3.39
C CYS A 546 19.73 22.25 -4.78
N LYS A 547 20.33 21.65 -5.81
CA LYS A 547 19.87 21.75 -7.21
C LYS A 547 19.64 20.36 -7.81
N LEU A 548 18.54 20.23 -8.56
CA LEU A 548 18.18 19.02 -9.29
C LEU A 548 19.27 18.70 -10.33
N ASN A 549 19.66 17.43 -10.42
CA ASN A 549 20.70 16.87 -11.30
C ASN A 549 22.14 17.34 -11.01
N GLU A 550 22.35 18.08 -9.92
CA GLU A 550 23.69 18.44 -9.41
C GLU A 550 23.91 17.79 -8.04
N HIS A 551 22.96 17.97 -7.12
CA HIS A 551 23.06 17.46 -5.74
C HIS A 551 22.07 16.34 -5.44
N TYR A 552 20.95 16.29 -6.17
CA TYR A 552 19.90 15.30 -5.99
C TYR A 552 19.20 14.99 -7.31
N VAL A 553 18.50 13.87 -7.37
CA VAL A 553 17.71 13.44 -8.53
C VAL A 553 16.21 13.42 -8.23
N ASN A 554 15.38 13.37 -9.28
CA ASN A 554 13.93 13.26 -9.12
C ASN A 554 13.53 11.85 -8.62
N THR A 555 12.27 11.65 -8.23
CA THR A 555 11.77 10.39 -7.68
C THR A 555 11.99 9.21 -8.63
N SER A 556 11.69 9.39 -9.92
CA SER A 556 11.80 8.33 -10.93
C SER A 556 13.26 7.97 -11.20
N ASP A 557 14.12 8.98 -11.43
CA ASP A 557 15.54 8.78 -11.66
C ASP A 557 16.23 8.07 -10.47
N PHE A 558 15.81 8.38 -9.24
CA PHE A 558 16.31 7.69 -8.05
C PHE A 558 15.88 6.22 -8.03
N LEU A 559 14.61 5.94 -8.29
CA LEU A 559 14.07 4.57 -8.36
C LEU A 559 14.74 3.75 -9.49
N ASP A 560 15.00 4.37 -10.63
CA ASP A 560 15.72 3.74 -11.75
C ASP A 560 17.18 3.45 -11.42
N ALA A 561 17.85 4.35 -10.66
CA ALA A 561 19.19 4.11 -10.15
C ALA A 561 19.21 2.91 -9.19
N ILE A 562 18.23 2.81 -8.28
CA ILE A 562 18.07 1.64 -7.39
C ILE A 562 17.85 0.37 -8.20
N LYS A 563 16.95 0.39 -9.18
CA LYS A 563 16.70 -0.76 -10.06
C LYS A 563 17.96 -1.22 -10.78
N THR A 564 18.68 -0.28 -11.40
CA THR A 564 19.93 -0.56 -12.14
C THR A 564 20.99 -1.17 -11.23
N ASN A 565 21.14 -0.62 -10.01
CA ASN A 565 22.10 -1.13 -9.04
C ASN A 565 21.70 -2.50 -8.48
N LEU A 566 20.40 -2.75 -8.32
CA LEU A 566 19.87 -4.06 -7.92
C LEU A 566 20.13 -5.11 -8.99
N ASP A 567 19.80 -4.82 -10.25
CA ASP A 567 20.04 -5.74 -11.38
C ASP A 567 21.53 -6.09 -11.46
N LYS A 568 22.42 -5.09 -11.33
CA LYS A 568 23.87 -5.31 -11.27
C LYS A 568 24.28 -6.19 -10.08
N ALA A 569 23.72 -5.96 -8.88
CA ALA A 569 24.03 -6.75 -7.69
C ALA A 569 23.54 -8.20 -7.79
N LEU A 570 22.47 -8.44 -8.56
CA LEU A 570 21.92 -9.77 -8.84
C LEU A 570 22.53 -10.43 -10.10
N GLY A 571 23.42 -9.74 -10.81
CA GLY A 571 24.08 -10.25 -12.02
C GLY A 571 23.16 -10.35 -13.24
N LYS A 572 22.20 -9.43 -13.36
CA LYS A 572 21.27 -9.32 -14.49
C LYS A 572 21.76 -8.37 -15.58
#